data_AF-A0A946FT92-F1
#
_entry.id   AF-A0A946FT92-F1
#
_cell.length_a   1.000
_cell.length_b   1.000
_cell.length_c   1.000
_cell.angle_alpha   90.00
_cell.angle_beta   90.00
_cell.angle_gamma   90.00
#
_symmetry.space_group_name_H-M   'P 1'
#
loop_
_entity.id
_entity.type
_entity.pdbx_description
1 polymer ?
#
loop_
_entity_poly.entity_id
_entity_poly.type
_entity_poly.pdbx_seq_one_letter_code
_entity_poly.pdbx_strand_id
1 'polypeptide(L)' 'GANSDGADGICAIKRNGGLTIAQDPSGSAYPVMPQAAIDTEKIDTILCVDELAIVLQQIDLDIKTKGSHNADRQTKNPHS' A
#
# COMPACT_ATOMS: atom_id res chain seq x y z
N GLY A 1 -12.79 2.81 12.51
CA GLY A 1 -12.90 3.33 11.13
C GLY A 1 -13.06 2.22 10.11
N ALA A 2 -14.03 1.31 10.29
CA ALA A 2 -14.19 0.12 9.44
C ALA A 2 -15.28 0.28 8.36
N ASN A 3 -15.92 1.44 8.27
CA ASN A 3 -17.14 1.61 7.49
C ASN A 3 -16.88 2.72 6.46
N SER A 4 -17.31 3.95 6.72
CA SER A 4 -17.10 5.11 5.84
C SER A 4 -15.63 5.51 5.71
N ASP A 5 -14.95 5.70 6.85
CA ASP A 5 -13.62 6.31 6.86
C ASP A 5 -12.56 5.43 6.18
N GLY A 6 -12.71 4.10 6.31
CA GLY A 6 -11.85 3.13 5.65
C GLY A 6 -12.04 3.15 4.13
N ALA A 7 -13.29 3.15 3.66
CA ALA A 7 -13.62 3.20 2.24
C ALA A 7 -13.20 4.52 1.58
N ASP A 8 -13.40 5.65 2.27
CA ASP A 8 -12.98 6.98 1.81
C ASP A 8 -11.46 7.06 1.71
N GLY A 9 -10.75 6.50 2.69
CA GLY A 9 -9.29 6.37 2.69
C GLY A 9 -8.78 5.55 1.50
N ILE A 10 -9.35 4.37 1.25
CA ILE A 10 -9.00 3.51 0.11
C ILE A 10 -9.22 4.27 -1.21
N CYS A 11 -10.36 4.94 -1.36
CA CYS A 11 -10.65 5.74 -2.54
C CYS A 11 -9.63 6.88 -2.72
N ALA A 12 -9.24 7.55 -1.63
CA ALA A 12 -8.22 8.59 -1.68
C ALA A 12 -6.84 8.04 -2.10
N ILE A 13 -6.43 6.88 -1.58
CA ILE A 13 -5.18 6.21 -1.96
C ILE A 13 -5.18 5.89 -3.46
N LYS A 14 -6.26 5.25 -3.98
CA LYS A 14 -6.38 4.93 -5.41
C LYS A 14 -6.34 6.16 -6.30
N ARG A 15 -7.04 7.24 -5.92
CA ARG A 15 -7.04 8.50 -6.68
C ARG A 15 -5.65 9.12 -6.81
N ASN A 16 -4.76 8.87 -5.86
CA ASN A 16 -3.37 9.36 -5.88
C ASN A 16 -2.38 8.32 -6.46
N GLY A 17 -2.87 7.25 -7.10
CA GLY A 17 -2.02 6.22 -7.69
C GLY A 17 -1.34 5.30 -6.67
N GLY A 18 -1.80 5.29 -5.42
CA GLY A 18 -1.28 4.40 -4.38
C GLY A 18 -1.76 2.96 -4.54
N LEU A 19 -1.00 2.04 -3.94
CA LEU A 19 -1.33 0.62 -3.85
C LEU A 19 -2.30 0.38 -2.70
N THR A 20 -3.32 -0.45 -2.94
CA THR A 20 -4.31 -0.84 -1.93
C THR A 20 -4.37 -2.34 -1.78
N ILE A 21 -4.31 -2.82 -0.54
CA ILE A 21 -4.25 -4.24 -0.22
C ILE A 21 -5.24 -4.52 0.91
N ALA A 22 -6.03 -5.59 0.77
CA ALA A 22 -6.88 -6.09 1.84
C ALA A 22 -6.40 -7.47 2.32
N GLN A 23 -6.62 -7.79 3.59
CA GLN A 23 -6.44 -9.15 4.08
C GLN A 23 -7.57 -10.03 3.56
N ASP A 24 -7.31 -11.30 3.24
CA ASP A 24 -8.34 -12.29 2.99
C ASP A 24 -9.26 -12.41 4.22
N PRO A 25 -10.58 -12.14 4.10
CA PRO A 25 -11.53 -12.30 5.18
C PRO A 25 -11.55 -13.73 5.76
N SER A 26 -11.27 -14.75 4.96
CA SER A 26 -11.32 -16.16 5.37
C SER A 26 -10.34 -16.51 6.49
N GLY A 27 -9.19 -15.82 6.52
CA GLY A 27 -8.14 -15.98 7.54
C GLY A 27 -8.13 -14.89 8.59
N SER A 28 -9.14 -14.01 8.63
CA SER A 28 -9.18 -12.86 9.54
C SER A 28 -10.01 -13.17 10.79
N ALA A 29 -9.48 -12.82 11.97
CA ALA A 29 -10.25 -12.84 13.21
C ALA A 29 -11.43 -11.83 13.19
N TYR A 30 -11.36 -10.81 12.33
CA TYR A 30 -12.38 -9.78 12.18
C TYR A 30 -12.67 -9.52 10.68
N PRO A 31 -13.42 -10.43 10.01
CA PRO A 31 -13.59 -10.40 8.56
C PRO A 31 -14.40 -9.21 8.04
N VAL A 32 -15.16 -8.52 8.90
CA VAL A 32 -16.02 -7.40 8.52
C VAL A 32 -15.22 -6.26 7.89
N MET A 33 -14.05 -5.93 8.44
CA MET A 33 -13.26 -4.79 7.94
C MET A 33 -12.58 -5.09 6.60
N PRO A 34 -11.89 -6.24 6.41
CA PRO A 34 -11.36 -6.57 5.10
C PRO A 34 -12.46 -6.76 4.04
N GLN A 35 -13.62 -7.32 4.40
CA GLN A 35 -14.75 -7.43 3.48
C GLN A 35 -15.26 -6.06 3.05
N ALA A 36 -15.48 -5.13 3.99
CA ALA A 36 -15.91 -3.77 3.68
C ALA A 36 -14.91 -3.03 2.77
N ALA A 37 -13.61 -3.29 2.92
CA ALA A 37 -12.58 -2.77 2.03
C ALA A 37 -12.69 -3.35 0.61
N ILE A 38 -12.91 -4.67 0.48
CA ILE A 38 -13.10 -5.36 -0.80
C ILE A 38 -14.34 -4.84 -1.53
N ASP A 39 -15.45 -4.65 -0.80
CA ASP A 39 -16.73 -4.17 -1.34
C ASP A 39 -16.63 -2.75 -1.93
N THR A 40 -15.55 -2.01 -1.68
CA THR A 40 -15.28 -0.73 -2.36
C THR A 40 -14.92 -0.89 -3.83
N GLU A 41 -14.58 -2.11 -4.28
CA GLU A 41 -14.02 -2.42 -5.60
C GLU A 41 -12.74 -1.63 -5.93
N LYS A 42 -12.08 -1.10 -4.90
CA LYS A 42 -10.87 -0.28 -5.01
C LYS A 42 -9.63 -0.96 -4.43
N ILE A 43 -9.67 -2.26 -4.22
CA ILE A 43 -8.55 -3.07 -3.75
C ILE A 43 -7.79 -3.66 -4.94
N ASP A 44 -6.46 -3.52 -4.95
CA ASP A 44 -5.62 -4.08 -6.02
C ASP A 44 -5.34 -5.56 -5.83
N THR A 45 -5.16 -6.00 -4.58
CA THR A 45 -4.91 -7.40 -4.27
C THR A 45 -5.41 -7.78 -2.87
N ILE A 46 -5.82 -9.03 -2.73
CA ILE A 46 -6.29 -9.65 -1.49
C ILE A 46 -5.28 -10.72 -1.11
N LEU A 47 -4.76 -10.66 0.11
CA LEU A 47 -3.66 -11.52 0.56
C LEU A 47 -3.95 -12.13 1.92
N CYS A 48 -3.46 -13.34 2.19
CA CYS A 48 -3.45 -13.87 3.54
C CYS A 48 -2.48 -13.09 4.44
N VAL A 49 -2.55 -13.35 5.75
CA VAL A 49 -1.72 -12.63 6.74
C VAL A 49 -0.22 -12.84 6.53
N ASP A 50 0.19 -14.04 6.12
CA ASP A 50 1.60 -14.37 5.90
C ASP A 50 2.15 -13.66 4.66
N GLU A 51 1.36 -13.55 3.60
CA GLU A 51 1.71 -12.82 2.38
C GLU A 51 1.78 -11.30 2.62
N LEU A 52 0.89 -10.75 3.45
CA LEU A 52 0.93 -9.33 3.83
C LEU A 52 2.27 -8.95 4.45
N ALA A 53 2.79 -9.78 5.36
CA ALA A 53 4.07 -9.54 6.00
C ALA A 53 5.24 -9.52 4.99
N ILE A 54 5.19 -10.37 3.98
CA ILE A 54 6.21 -10.44 2.92
C ILE A 54 6.12 -9.19 2.02
N VAL A 55 4.91 -8.83 1.58
CA VAL A 55 4.71 -7.69 0.68
C VAL A 55 5.11 -6.37 1.34
N LEU A 56 4.80 -6.17 2.62
CA LEU A 56 5.19 -4.96 3.34
C LEU A 56 6.72 -4.81 3.42
N GLN A 57 7.44 -5.91 3.66
CA GLN A 57 8.91 -5.89 3.65
C GLN A 57 9.46 -5.57 2.25
N GLN A 58 8.88 -6.15 1.20
CA GLN A 58 9.30 -5.86 -0.17
C GLN A 58 9.09 -4.39 -0.54
N ILE A 59 7.95 -3.81 -0.15
CA ILE A 59 7.65 -2.38 -0.39
C ILE A 59 8.67 -1.49 0.33
N ASP A 60 9.00 -1.79 1.58
CA ASP A 60 10.00 -1.03 2.33
C ASP A 60 11.39 -1.08 1.67
N LEU A 61 11.81 -2.25 1.21
CA LEU A 61 13.07 -2.42 0.46
C LEU A 61 13.05 -1.65 -0.87
N ASP A 62 11.96 -1.73 -1.62
CA ASP A 62 11.78 -1.01 -2.89
C ASP A 62 11.83 0.51 -2.70
N ILE A 63 11.23 1.03 -1.62
CA ILE A 63 11.27 2.46 -1.28
C ILE A 63 12.71 2.88 -0.92
N LYS A 64 13.42 2.09 -0.11
CA LYS A 64 14.82 2.38 0.27
C LYS A 64 15.76 2.37 -0.92
N THR A 65 15.62 1.41 -1.84
CA THR A 65 16.47 1.28 -3.03
C THR A 65 16.23 2.40 -4.04
N LYS A 66 14.96 2.80 -4.28
CA LYS A 66 14.60 3.92 -5.16
C LYS A 66 14.95 5.28 -4.54
N GLY A 67 14.84 5.43 -3.22
CA GLY A 67 15.25 6.63 -2.50
C GLY A 67 16.76 6.87 -2.52
N SER A 68 17.56 5.81 -2.41
CA SER A 68 19.03 5.90 -2.47
C SER A 68 19.54 6.30 -3.86
N HIS A 69 18.88 5.88 -4.95
CA HIS A 69 19.29 6.24 -6.31
C HIS A 69 19.00 7.70 -6.70
N ASN A 70 18.12 8.40 -5.97
CA ASN A 70 17.76 9.78 -6.29
C ASN A 70 18.66 10.82 -5.57
N ALA A 71 19.31 10.43 -4.47
CA ALA A 71 20.24 11.30 -3.73
C ALA A 71 21.56 11.57 -4.50
N ASP A 72 22.01 10.64 -5.34
CA ASP A 72 23.29 10.73 -6.06
C ASP A 72 23.24 11.59 -7.34
N ARG A 73 22.05 12.03 -7.81
CA ARG A 73 21.94 12.85 -9.04
C ARG A 73 22.00 14.37 -8.83
N GLN A 74 22.03 14.89 -7.60
CA GLN A 74 21.86 16.34 -7.35
C GLN A 74 23.16 17.11 -6.98
N THR A 75 24.37 16.56 -7.09
CA THR A 75 25.60 17.27 -6.63
C THR A 75 26.60 17.69 -7.71
N LYS A 76 26.29 17.58 -9.00
CA LYS A 76 27.18 18.08 -10.06
C LYS A 76 26.53 19.18 -10.88
N ASN A 77 26.55 20.39 -10.32
CA ASN A 77 26.43 21.61 -11.12
C ASN A 77 27.81 22.31 -11.14
N PRO A 78 28.66 22.10 -12.16
CA PRO A 78 29.87 22.87 -12.33
C PRO A 78 29.52 24.10 -13.17
N HIS A 79 29.26 25.23 -12.50
CA HIS A 79 29.31 26.52 -13.19
C HIS A 79 30.64 27.22 -12.89
N SER A 80 31.20 27.68 -14.00
CA SER A 80 32.55 28.19 -14.27
C SER A 80 32.92 29.48 -13.55
#